data_AF-A0A359E6C1-F1
#
_entry.id   AF-A0A359E6C1-F1
#
_cell.length_a   1.000
_cell.length_b   1.000
_cell.length_c   1.000
_cell.angle_alpha   90.00
_cell.angle_beta   90.00
_cell.angle_gamma   90.00
#
_symmetry.space_group_name_H-M   'P 1'
#
loop_
_entity.id
_entity.type
_entity.pdbx_description
1 polymer ?
#
loop_
_entity_poly.entity_id
_entity_poly.type
_entity_poly.pdbx_seq_one_letter_code
_entity_poly.pdbx_strand_id
1 'polypeptide(L)' 'FLQEAKQHDLVALRGHRSMGGIRASIYNACELESVQALTDFMKDFRSKNG' A
#
# COMPACT_ATOMS: atom_id res chain seq x y z
N PHE A 1 3.22 -8.74 0.13
CA PHE A 1 2.74 -7.35 0.09
C PHE A 1 1.29 -7.23 -0.38
N LEU A 2 0.95 -7.32 -1.68
CA LEU A 2 -0.43 -7.00 -2.16
C LEU A 2 -1.55 -7.86 -1.53
N GLN A 3 -1.28 -9.13 -1.26
CA GLN A 3 -2.24 -10.02 -0.59
C GLN A 3 -2.48 -9.62 0.87
N GLU A 4 -1.41 -9.29 1.59
CA GLU A 4 -1.45 -8.86 3.00
C GLU A 4 -2.03 -7.44 3.12
N ALA A 5 -1.66 -6.53 2.23
CA ALA A 5 -2.23 -5.19 2.14
C ALA A 5 -3.76 -5.23 2.03
N LYS A 6 -4.30 -6.16 1.23
CA LYS A 6 -5.75 -6.37 1.09
C LYS A 6 -6.42 -6.80 2.40
N GLN A 7 -5.71 -7.48 3.31
CA GLN A 7 -6.22 -7.85 4.64
C GLN A 7 -6.27 -6.65 5.60
N HIS A 8 -5.52 -5.59 5.30
CA HIS A 8 -5.50 -4.32 6.03
C HIS A 8 -6.32 -3.22 5.34
N ASP A 9 -7.27 -3.60 4.47
CA ASP A 9 -8.09 -2.69 3.65
C ASP A 9 -7.30 -1.76 2.71
N LEU A 10 -6.01 -2.02 2.51
CA LEU A 10 -5.15 -1.30 1.57
C LEU A 10 -5.27 -1.90 0.16
N VAL A 11 -6.29 -1.43 -0.56
CA VAL A 11 -6.65 -1.90 -1.91
C VAL A 11 -6.09 -1.01 -3.03
N ALA A 12 -6.24 -1.46 -4.28
CA ALA A 12 -5.84 -0.73 -5.49
C ALA A 12 -4.33 -0.38 -5.60
N LEU A 13 -3.47 -1.07 -4.85
CA LEU A 13 -2.02 -0.82 -4.83
C LEU A 13 -1.23 -1.52 -5.95
N ARG A 14 -1.88 -2.34 -6.78
CA ARG A 14 -1.19 -3.07 -7.87
C ARG A 14 -0.67 -2.08 -8.91
N GLY A 15 0.64 -2.13 -9.17
CA GLY A 15 1.27 -1.29 -10.19
C GLY A 15 0.80 -1.61 -11.61
N HIS A 16 1.12 -0.72 -12.55
CA HIS A 16 0.75 -0.88 -13.96
C HIS A 16 1.34 -2.16 -14.54
N ARG A 17 0.57 -2.86 -15.40
CA ARG A 17 0.93 -4.19 -15.95
C ARG A 17 2.32 -4.26 -16.59
N SER A 18 2.79 -3.17 -17.20
CA SER A 18 4.09 -3.12 -17.89
C SER A 18 5.28 -2.94 -16.95
N MET A 19 5.07 -2.37 -15.76
CA MET A 19 6.14 -2.03 -14.81
C MET A 19 6.16 -3.01 -13.63
N GLY A 20 5.05 -3.72 -13.40
CA GLY A 20 4.89 -4.53 -12.20
C GLY A 20 4.89 -3.67 -10.93
N GLY A 21 5.34 -4.24 -9.82
CA GLY A 21 5.51 -3.52 -8.56
C GLY A 21 4.21 -3.00 -7.96
N ILE A 22 4.33 -1.88 -7.24
CA ILE A 22 3.29 -1.29 -6.39
C ILE A 22 3.16 0.18 -6.73
N ARG A 23 1.92 0.69 -6.78
CA ARG A 23 1.63 2.11 -6.95
C ARG A 23 0.53 2.52 -5.99
N ALA A 24 0.80 3.50 -5.14
CA ALA A 24 -0.21 4.18 -4.34
C ALA A 24 -0.65 5.46 -5.06
N SER A 25 -1.95 5.60 -5.28
CA SER A 25 -2.54 6.80 -5.88
C SER A 25 -3.09 7.70 -4.76
N ILE A 26 -2.46 8.87 -4.58
CA ILE A 26 -2.75 9.79 -3.46
C ILE A 26 -3.38 11.07 -4.04
N TYR A 27 -4.66 10.99 -4.41
CA TYR A 27 -5.41 12.14 -4.93
C TYR A 27 -5.91 13.05 -3.80
N ASN A 28 -6.49 14.20 -4.15
CA ASN A 28 -7.00 15.18 -3.17
C ASN A 28 -8.04 14.61 -2.18
N ALA A 29 -8.78 13.57 -2.56
CA ALA A 29 -9.77 12.91 -1.70
C ALA A 29 -9.14 11.86 -0.76
N CYS A 30 -7.83 11.65 -0.82
CA CYS A 30 -7.13 10.72 0.06
C CYS A 30 -6.82 11.42 1.38
N GLU A 31 -7.38 10.88 2.46
CA GLU A 31 -7.17 11.39 3.82
C GLU A 31 -5.76 11.06 4.32
N LEU A 32 -5.24 11.87 5.24
CA LEU A 32 -3.90 11.69 5.80
C LEU A 32 -3.79 10.33 6.51
N GLU A 33 -4.86 9.92 7.19
CA GLU A 33 -5.02 8.66 7.88
C GLU A 33 -4.81 7.46 6.95
N SER A 34 -5.29 7.57 5.69
CA SER A 34 -5.08 6.52 4.68
C SER A 34 -3.61 6.36 4.31
N VAL A 35 -2.89 7.48 4.17
CA VAL A 35 -1.44 7.48 3.87
C VAL A 35 -0.65 6.96 5.07
N GLN A 36 -1.07 7.31 6.28
CA GLN A 36 -0.46 6.84 7.52
C GLN A 36 -0.62 5.32 7.65
N ALA A 37 -1.83 4.79 7.43
CA ALA A 37 -2.11 3.36 7.43
C ALA A 37 -1.24 2.60 6.43
N LEU A 38 -1.09 3.13 5.21
CA LEU A 38 -0.21 2.55 4.21
C LEU A 38 1.26 2.54 4.67
N THR A 39 1.73 3.65 5.24
CA THR A 39 3.12 3.80 5.66
C THR A 39 3.46 2.87 6.82
N ASP A 40 2.56 2.72 7.79
CA ASP A 40 2.77 1.85 8.93
C ASP A 40 2.68 0.37 8.54
N PHE A 41 1.78 0.02 7.62
CA PHE A 41 1.78 -1.28 6.98
C PHE A 41 3.11 -1.58 6.26
N MET A 42 3.66 -0.60 5.51
CA MET A 42 4.94 -0.79 4.82
C MET A 42 6.11 -1.04 5.78
N LYS A 43 6.15 -0.34 6.93
CA LYS A 43 7.16 -0.56 7.96
C LYS A 43 7.02 -1.96 8.59
N ASP A 44 5.81 -2.35 8.94
CA ASP A 44 5.52 -3.65 9.53
C ASP A 44 5.84 -4.79 8.55
N PHE A 45 5.40 -4.67 7.29
CA PHE A 45 5.72 -5.62 6.24
C PHE A 45 7.24 -5.79 6.07
N ARG A 46 7.99 -4.68 6.06
CA ARG A 46 9.46 -4.70 5.98
C ARG A 46 10.06 -5.38 7.21
N SER A 47 9.55 -5.13 8.41
CA SER A 47 10.07 -5.76 9.63
C SER A 47 9.83 -7.27 9.67
N LYS A 48 8.72 -7.75 9.08
CA LYS A 48 8.35 -9.17 9.05
C LYS A 48 9.01 -9.97 7.94
N ASN A 49 9.30 -9.32 6.80
CA ASN A 49 9.73 -9.99 5.57
C ASN A 49 11.10 -9.53 5.05
N GLY A 50 11.76 -8.58 5.73
CA GLY A 50 13.11 -8.09 5.40
C GLY A 50 14.18 -8.91 6.06
#